data_AF-A0A843AS61-F1
#
_entry.id   AF-A0A843AS61-F1
#
_cell.length_a   1.000
_cell.length_b   1.000
_cell.length_c   1.000
_cell.angle_alpha   90.00
_cell.angle_beta   90.00
_cell.angle_gamma   90.00
#
_symmetry.space_group_name_H-M   'P 1'
#
loop_
_entity.id
_entity.type
_entity.pdbx_description
1 polymer ?
#
loop_
_entity_poly.entity_id
_entity_poly.type
_entity_poly.pdbx_seq_one_letter_code
_entity_poly.pdbx_strand_id
1 'polypeptide(L)'
;MKKLWRCHVCNDVHLGNKPPEVCPTCGARNAFVLSDLGEALEIIGKDHTPLDDQSKVLAAWKQFSDQSATVKLTDKADEVELLSKGVMENLKGKGQRYCPCRITTGDRVKDLNLICPCNFIRQPTYKETGECWCGLFIKRDVQ
;
A
#
# COMPACT_ATOMS: atom_id res chain seq x y z
N MET A 1 -4.48 5.44 19.06
CA MET A 1 -3.27 4.85 18.46
C MET A 1 -3.61 3.43 17.99
N LYS A 2 -3.11 2.99 16.82
CA LYS A 2 -3.33 1.62 16.34
C LYS A 2 -2.65 0.61 17.29
N LYS A 3 -3.21 -0.59 17.38
CA LYS A 3 -2.69 -1.73 18.16
C LYS A 3 -2.46 -2.94 17.24
N LEU A 4 -1.59 -3.84 17.67
CA LEU A 4 -1.41 -5.14 17.05
C LEU A 4 -2.42 -6.13 17.65
N TRP A 5 -3.00 -6.94 16.77
CA TRP A 5 -3.96 -7.97 17.08
C TRP A 5 -3.53 -9.26 16.39
N ARG A 6 -3.79 -10.40 17.02
CA ARG A 6 -3.51 -11.72 16.45
C ARG A 6 -4.76 -12.61 16.51
N CYS A 7 -5.08 -13.28 15.42
CA CYS A 7 -6.08 -14.35 15.42
C CYS A 7 -5.56 -15.56 16.20
N HIS A 8 -6.24 -15.97 17.28
CA HIS A 8 -5.80 -17.11 18.09
C HIS A 8 -5.99 -18.48 17.41
N VAL A 9 -6.62 -18.52 16.22
CA VAL A 9 -6.87 -19.74 15.45
C VAL A 9 -5.79 -19.99 14.41
N CYS A 10 -5.43 -18.97 13.61
CA CYS A 10 -4.50 -19.12 12.48
C CYS A 10 -3.30 -18.16 12.51
N ASN A 11 -3.16 -17.36 13.58
CA ASN A 11 -2.09 -16.38 13.75
C ASN A 11 -2.05 -15.22 12.74
N ASP A 12 -3.16 -14.91 12.06
CA ASP A 12 -3.26 -13.68 11.26
C ASP A 12 -2.96 -12.44 12.13
N VAL A 13 -2.00 -11.61 11.70
CA VAL A 13 -1.58 -10.40 12.41
C VAL A 13 -2.20 -9.16 11.77
N HIS A 14 -2.92 -8.38 12.57
CA HIS A 14 -3.61 -7.17 12.12
C HIS A 14 -3.14 -5.93 12.90
N LEU A 15 -2.80 -4.85 12.19
CA LEU A 15 -2.49 -3.54 12.78
C LEU A 15 -3.66 -2.56 12.57
N GLY A 16 -4.41 -2.27 13.63
CA GLY A 16 -5.62 -1.46 13.54
C GLY A 16 -6.08 -0.84 14.85
N ASN A 17 -7.05 0.09 14.77
CA ASN A 17 -7.66 0.67 15.98
C ASN A 17 -8.56 -0.34 16.72
N LYS A 18 -9.13 -1.30 15.99
CA LYS A 18 -9.94 -2.43 16.48
C LYS A 18 -9.64 -3.66 15.61
N PRO A 19 -9.82 -4.89 16.12
CA PRO A 19 -9.63 -6.08 15.30
C PRO A 19 -10.80 -6.29 14.32
N PRO A 20 -10.60 -7.05 13.23
CA PRO A 20 -11.69 -7.53 12.39
C PRO A 20 -12.66 -8.42 13.18
N GLU A 21 -13.96 -8.31 12.88
CA GLU A 21 -14.97 -9.22 13.44
C GLU A 21 -14.83 -10.64 12.87
N VAL A 22 -14.46 -10.76 11.59
CA VAL A 22 -14.21 -12.03 10.92
C VAL A 22 -12.75 -12.06 10.49
N CYS A 23 -12.01 -13.12 10.83
CA CYS A 23 -10.63 -13.29 10.39
C CYS A 23 -10.57 -13.46 8.87
N PRO A 24 -9.78 -12.65 8.14
CA PRO A 24 -9.69 -12.74 6.68
C PRO A 24 -8.98 -14.01 6.20
N THR A 25 -8.22 -14.67 7.08
CA THR A 25 -7.42 -15.85 6.73
C THR A 25 -8.19 -17.15 6.99
N CYS A 26 -8.79 -17.34 8.17
CA CYS A 26 -9.46 -18.60 8.52
C CYS A 26 -10.99 -18.49 8.70
N GLY A 27 -11.58 -17.29 8.60
CA GLY A 27 -13.02 -17.07 8.74
C GLY A 27 -13.58 -17.14 10.17
N ALA A 28 -12.74 -17.35 11.20
CA ALA A 28 -13.18 -17.38 12.58
C ALA A 28 -13.76 -16.01 13.02
N ARG A 29 -14.86 -16.04 13.77
CA ARG A 29 -15.54 -14.84 14.28
C ARG A 29 -15.00 -14.45 15.66
N ASN A 30 -14.78 -13.16 15.88
CA ASN A 30 -14.34 -12.56 17.14
C ASN A 30 -13.09 -13.24 17.75
N ALA A 31 -12.17 -13.69 16.89
CA ALA A 31 -11.03 -14.55 17.27
C ALA A 31 -9.72 -13.78 17.50
N PHE A 32 -9.73 -12.45 17.52
CA PHE A 32 -8.52 -11.64 17.68
C PHE A 32 -8.26 -11.28 19.14
N VAL A 33 -7.02 -11.50 19.58
CA VAL A 33 -6.48 -11.07 20.87
C VAL A 33 -5.41 -10.00 20.67
N LEU A 34 -5.08 -9.23 21.72
CA LEU A 34 -3.98 -8.25 21.66
C LEU A 34 -2.65 -8.98 21.47
N SER A 35 -1.77 -8.38 20.67
CA SER A 35 -0.41 -8.86 20.42
C SER A 35 0.57 -7.70 20.59
N ASP A 36 1.83 -8.02 20.88
CA ASP A 36 2.92 -7.04 20.89
C ASP A 36 3.79 -7.16 19.63
N LEU A 37 4.75 -6.25 19.48
CA LEU A 37 5.61 -6.22 18.29
C LEU A 37 6.53 -7.46 18.21
N GLY A 38 6.99 -7.99 19.33
CA GLY A 38 7.87 -9.16 19.36
C GLY A 38 7.14 -10.41 18.86
N GLU A 39 5.98 -10.71 19.47
CA GLU A 39 5.12 -11.84 19.05
C GLU A 39 4.72 -11.70 17.57
N ALA A 40 4.31 -10.51 17.13
CA ALA A 40 3.94 -10.26 15.74
C ALA A 40 5.07 -10.53 14.75
N LEU A 41 6.31 -10.13 15.07
CA LEU A 41 7.46 -10.35 14.19
C LEU A 41 7.87 -11.82 14.09
N GLU A 42 7.75 -12.58 15.18
CA GLU A 42 8.02 -14.03 15.16
C GLU A 42 7.00 -14.79 14.29
N ILE A 43 5.74 -14.33 14.27
CA ILE A 43 4.67 -14.94 13.47
C ILE A 43 4.79 -14.60 11.99
N ILE A 44 4.98 -13.31 11.70
CA ILE A 44 5.10 -12.82 10.32
C ILE A 44 6.36 -13.42 9.67
N GLY A 45 7.42 -13.58 10.45
CA GLY A 45 8.72 -14.02 9.97
C GLY A 45 9.51 -12.88 9.33
N LYS A 46 10.80 -13.11 9.06
CA LYS A 46 11.69 -12.12 8.43
C LYS A 46 11.90 -12.38 6.94
N ASP A 47 11.44 -13.52 6.44
CA ASP A 47 11.68 -14.01 5.09
C ASP A 47 10.57 -13.54 4.13
N HIS A 48 10.43 -12.22 4.01
CA HIS A 48 9.56 -11.62 3.01
C HIS A 48 10.39 -11.02 1.89
N THR A 49 10.01 -11.33 0.65
CA THR A 49 10.59 -10.69 -0.53
C THR A 49 10.35 -9.18 -0.46
N PRO A 50 11.40 -8.35 -0.34
CA PRO A 50 11.23 -6.91 -0.30
C PRO A 50 10.78 -6.40 -1.67
N LEU A 51 9.96 -5.33 -1.67
CA LEU A 51 9.62 -4.56 -2.88
C LEU A 51 10.69 -3.50 -3.13
N ASP A 52 11.90 -3.95 -3.43
CA ASP A 52 13.13 -3.16 -3.45
C ASP A 52 13.81 -3.08 -4.83
N ASP A 53 13.09 -3.45 -5.88
CA ASP A 53 13.49 -3.20 -7.26
C ASP A 53 12.32 -2.71 -8.10
N GLN A 54 12.66 -2.12 -9.25
CA GLN A 54 11.70 -1.49 -10.14
C GLN A 54 10.67 -2.49 -10.68
N SER A 55 11.08 -3.73 -11.00
CA SER A 55 10.19 -4.75 -11.56
C SER A 55 9.13 -5.18 -10.55
N LYS A 56 9.49 -5.29 -9.27
CA LYS A 56 8.56 -5.58 -8.17
C LYS A 56 7.60 -4.43 -7.91
N VAL A 57 8.04 -3.17 -8.04
CA VAL A 57 7.14 -2.00 -7.94
C VAL A 57 6.12 -2.02 -9.07
N LEU A 58 6.56 -2.29 -10.30
CA LEU A 58 5.68 -2.42 -11.47
C LEU A 58 4.68 -3.56 -11.28
N ALA A 59 5.13 -4.72 -10.79
CA ALA A 59 4.26 -5.86 -10.49
C ALA A 59 3.21 -5.51 -9.41
N ALA A 60 3.61 -4.81 -8.35
CA ALA A 60 2.69 -4.37 -7.30
C ALA A 60 1.64 -3.36 -7.82
N TRP A 61 2.05 -2.42 -8.67
CA TRP A 61 1.11 -1.50 -9.31
C TRP A 61 0.14 -2.19 -10.25
N LYS A 62 0.63 -3.14 -11.04
CA LYS A 62 -0.19 -3.96 -11.93
C LYS A 62 -1.21 -4.76 -11.13
N GLN A 63 -0.76 -5.45 -10.07
CA GLN A 63 -1.64 -6.20 -9.17
C GLN A 63 -2.73 -5.30 -8.57
N PHE A 64 -2.37 -4.12 -8.06
CA PHE A 64 -3.33 -3.16 -7.51
C PHE A 64 -4.37 -2.72 -8.55
N SER A 65 -3.92 -2.42 -9.78
CA SER A 65 -4.78 -2.09 -10.91
C SER A 65 -5.72 -3.25 -11.28
N ASP A 66 -5.20 -4.47 -11.39
CA ASP A 66 -5.96 -5.66 -11.80
C ASP A 66 -7.03 -6.04 -10.77
N GLN A 67 -6.77 -5.83 -9.48
CA GLN A 67 -7.72 -6.08 -8.39
C GLN A 67 -8.76 -4.95 -8.22
N SER A 68 -8.58 -3.81 -8.89
CA SER A 68 -9.47 -2.66 -8.76
C SER A 68 -10.51 -2.62 -9.88
N ALA A 69 -11.79 -2.60 -9.50
CA ALA A 69 -12.89 -2.39 -10.44
C ALA A 69 -13.00 -0.94 -10.96
N THR A 70 -12.26 0.01 -10.37
CA THR A 70 -12.44 1.46 -10.65
C THR A 70 -11.18 2.15 -11.16
N VAL A 71 -10.01 1.53 -10.98
CA VAL A 71 -8.70 2.12 -11.30
C VAL A 71 -7.96 1.18 -12.23
N LYS A 72 -7.32 1.74 -13.26
CA LYS A 72 -6.32 1.06 -14.08
C LYS A 72 -4.99 1.82 -14.08
N LEU A 73 -3.89 1.14 -14.38
CA LEU A 73 -2.64 1.79 -14.76
C LEU A 73 -2.81 2.53 -16.10
N THR A 74 -2.09 3.63 -16.27
CA THR A 74 -1.97 4.31 -17.57
C THR A 74 -1.23 3.44 -18.59
N ASP A 75 -1.61 3.58 -19.87
CA ASP A 75 -0.97 2.85 -20.98
C ASP A 75 0.35 3.52 -21.45
N LYS A 76 0.71 4.65 -20.86
CA LYS A 76 1.93 5.41 -21.18
C LYS A 76 3.16 4.77 -20.54
N ALA A 77 3.74 3.79 -21.23
CA ALA A 77 4.87 3.00 -20.72
C ALA A 77 6.05 3.84 -20.20
N ASP A 78 6.44 4.90 -20.93
CA ASP A 78 7.55 5.77 -20.54
C ASP A 78 7.30 6.50 -19.21
N GLU A 79 6.06 6.96 -18.98
CA GLU A 79 5.67 7.59 -17.71
C GLU A 79 5.71 6.57 -16.56
N VAL A 80 5.22 5.35 -16.79
CA VAL A 80 5.24 4.25 -15.81
C VAL A 80 6.68 3.87 -15.43
N GLU A 81 7.57 3.79 -16.42
CA GLU A 81 8.99 3.49 -16.18
C GLU A 81 9.67 4.63 -15.39
N LEU A 82 9.46 5.88 -15.78
CA LEU A 82 10.02 7.04 -15.09
C LEU A 82 9.56 7.12 -13.63
N LEU A 83 8.26 6.95 -13.39
CA LEU A 83 7.70 7.02 -12.04
C LEU A 83 8.18 5.87 -11.15
N SER A 84 8.34 4.66 -11.71
CA SER A 84 8.85 3.53 -10.93
C SER A 84 10.31 3.75 -10.53
N LYS A 85 11.15 4.32 -11.41
CA LYS A 85 12.51 4.77 -11.04
C LYS A 85 12.50 5.76 -9.89
N GLY A 86 11.66 6.79 -9.95
CA GLY A 86 11.55 7.78 -8.86
C GLY A 86 11.07 7.19 -7.52
N VAL A 87 10.17 6.19 -7.54
CA VAL A 87 9.81 5.44 -6.32
C VAL A 87 11.03 4.73 -5.73
N MET A 88 11.85 4.12 -6.57
CA MET A 88 13.05 3.41 -6.14
C MET A 88 14.10 4.35 -5.54
N GLU A 89 14.27 5.54 -6.12
CA GLU A 89 15.13 6.59 -5.56
C GLU A 89 14.64 7.04 -4.18
N ASN A 90 13.32 7.23 -4.01
CA ASN A 90 12.73 7.53 -2.71
C ASN A 90 12.94 6.38 -1.71
N LEU A 91 12.81 5.12 -2.12
CA LEU A 91 13.09 3.99 -1.26
C LEU A 91 14.55 3.99 -0.80
N LYS A 92 15.50 4.16 -1.72
CA LYS A 92 16.94 4.17 -1.43
C LYS A 92 17.33 5.36 -0.54
N GLY A 93 16.82 6.55 -0.83
CA GLY A 93 17.22 7.78 -0.14
C GLY A 93 16.44 8.07 1.14
N LYS A 94 15.20 7.59 1.27
CA LYS A 94 14.26 7.96 2.34
C LYS A 94 13.65 6.76 3.07
N GLY A 95 13.97 5.54 2.66
CA GLY A 95 13.57 4.29 3.33
C GLY A 95 12.14 3.82 3.06
N GLN A 96 11.37 4.52 2.22
CA GLN A 96 10.02 4.13 1.82
C GLN A 96 9.72 4.48 0.37
N ARG A 97 8.76 3.75 -0.21
CA ARG A 97 8.30 3.93 -1.60
C ARG A 97 7.38 5.15 -1.76
N TYR A 98 7.79 6.32 -1.30
CA TYR A 98 7.01 7.56 -1.40
C TYR A 98 6.72 7.95 -2.86
N CYS A 99 5.59 8.62 -3.14
CA CYS A 99 5.26 9.08 -4.49
C CYS A 99 6.41 9.96 -5.01
N PRO A 100 6.97 9.68 -6.21
CA PRO A 100 7.99 10.52 -6.81
C PRO A 100 7.46 11.92 -7.16
N CYS A 101 6.13 12.02 -7.28
CA CYS A 101 5.39 13.22 -7.64
C CYS A 101 5.10 14.16 -6.47
N ARG A 102 5.50 13.81 -5.24
CA ARG A 102 5.19 14.56 -4.02
C ARG A 102 6.46 14.80 -3.22
N ILE A 103 6.51 15.97 -2.60
CA ILE A 103 7.58 16.34 -1.68
C ILE A 103 7.24 15.78 -0.30
N THR A 104 8.15 15.01 0.27
CA THR A 104 8.09 14.54 1.66
C THR A 104 8.31 15.71 2.61
N THR A 105 7.52 15.78 3.67
CA THR A 105 7.52 16.89 4.63
C THR A 105 8.56 16.73 5.74
N GLY A 106 9.12 15.52 5.92
CA GLY A 106 9.98 15.18 7.05
C GLY A 106 9.20 14.77 8.30
N ASP A 107 7.89 15.02 8.33
CA ASP A 107 6.98 14.46 9.33
C ASP A 107 6.57 13.05 8.91
N ARG A 108 7.10 12.06 9.64
CA ARG A 108 6.84 10.64 9.37
C ARG A 108 5.36 10.32 9.27
N VAL A 109 4.51 10.85 10.15
CA VAL A 109 3.07 10.51 10.18
C VAL A 109 2.37 11.03 8.93
N LYS A 110 2.72 12.25 8.49
CA LYS A 110 2.19 12.82 7.25
C LYS A 110 2.68 12.06 6.03
N ASP A 111 3.98 11.78 5.99
CA ASP A 111 4.65 11.18 4.84
C ASP A 111 4.22 9.73 4.60
N LEU A 112 3.76 8.99 5.62
CA LEU A 112 3.15 7.67 5.44
C LEU A 112 1.96 7.68 4.46
N ASN A 113 1.25 8.81 4.33
CA ASN A 113 0.16 8.94 3.35
C ASN A 113 0.65 9.09 1.90
N LEU A 114 1.96 9.29 1.71
CA LEU A 114 2.59 9.45 0.40
C LEU A 114 3.19 8.14 -0.13
N ILE A 115 3.22 7.04 0.65
CA ILE A 115 3.71 5.75 0.16
C ILE A 115 2.84 5.29 -1.02
N CYS A 116 3.47 4.93 -2.14
CA CYS A 116 2.80 4.56 -3.39
C CYS A 116 2.39 3.07 -3.40
N PRO A 117 1.14 2.71 -3.81
CA PRO A 117 0.03 3.59 -4.17
C PRO A 117 -0.52 4.35 -2.95
N CYS A 118 -0.56 5.68 -3.04
CA CYS A 118 -1.07 6.52 -1.95
C CYS A 118 -2.61 6.48 -1.92
N ASN A 119 -3.23 7.17 -0.95
CA ASN A 119 -4.69 7.30 -0.89
C ASN A 119 -5.24 8.30 -1.94
N PHE A 120 -4.77 8.23 -3.18
CA PHE A 120 -5.07 9.20 -4.25
C PHE A 120 -6.56 9.26 -4.58
N ILE A 121 -7.30 8.16 -4.42
CA ILE A 121 -8.75 8.10 -4.69
C ILE A 121 -9.53 9.10 -3.82
N ARG A 122 -9.03 9.42 -2.62
CA ARG A 122 -9.65 10.40 -1.73
C ARG A 122 -9.25 11.84 -2.05
N GLN A 123 -8.22 12.06 -2.86
CA GLN A 123 -7.69 13.40 -3.18
C GLN A 123 -8.60 14.13 -4.20
N PRO A 124 -8.68 15.47 -4.15
CA PRO A 124 -9.48 16.27 -5.09
C PRO A 124 -9.14 15.98 -6.56
N THR A 125 -7.85 15.91 -6.90
CA THR A 125 -7.37 15.66 -8.26
C THR A 125 -8.00 14.42 -8.89
N TYR A 126 -8.04 13.29 -8.18
CA TYR A 126 -8.64 12.07 -8.71
C TYR A 126 -10.15 12.18 -8.86
N LYS A 127 -10.83 12.87 -7.93
CA LYS A 127 -12.27 13.09 -8.00
C LYS A 127 -12.66 13.99 -9.18
N GLU A 128 -11.84 14.97 -9.50
CA GLU A 128 -12.08 15.97 -10.55
C GLU A 128 -11.67 15.46 -11.94
N THR A 129 -10.49 14.84 -12.04
CA THR A 129 -9.89 14.45 -13.33
C THR A 129 -10.04 12.97 -13.65
N GLY A 130 -10.30 12.13 -12.65
CA GLY A 130 -10.19 10.68 -12.79
C GLY A 130 -8.75 10.16 -12.74
N GLU A 131 -7.75 11.01 -12.51
CA GLU A 131 -6.34 10.60 -12.49
C GLU A 131 -5.69 10.90 -11.14
N CYS A 132 -4.78 10.02 -10.70
CA CYS A 132 -3.90 10.38 -9.61
C CYS A 132 -2.98 11.53 -10.07
N TRP A 133 -2.37 12.25 -9.13
CA TRP A 133 -1.66 13.49 -9.45
C TRP A 133 -0.57 13.38 -10.54
N CYS A 134 0.08 12.23 -10.66
CA CYS A 134 1.11 12.00 -11.68
C CYS A 134 0.60 11.21 -12.89
N GLY A 135 -0.70 11.00 -13.03
CA GLY A 135 -1.29 10.26 -14.16
C GLY A 135 -1.04 8.74 -14.15
N LEU A 136 -0.33 8.19 -13.14
CA LEU A 136 0.01 6.76 -13.08
C LEU A 136 -1.23 5.86 -13.03
N PHE A 137 -2.19 6.24 -12.18
CA PHE A 137 -3.42 5.52 -11.96
C PHE A 137 -4.57 6.39 -12.47
N ILE A 138 -5.35 5.84 -13.39
CA ILE A 138 -6.47 6.52 -14.03
C ILE A 138 -7.75 5.73 -13.78
N LYS A 139 -8.88 6.41 -13.81
CA LYS A 139 -10.20 5.81 -13.65
C LYS A 139 -10.43 4.84 -14.82
N ARG A 140 -10.99 3.67 -14.53
CA ARG A 140 -11.48 2.77 -15.57
C ARG A 140 -12.67 3.44 -16.26
N ASP A 141 -12.71 3.32 -17.58
CA ASP A 141 -13.87 3.72 -18.36
C ASP A 141 -15.07 2.90 -17.87
N VAL A 142 -16.23 3.56 -17.71
CA VAL A 142 -17.47 2.84 -17.40
C VAL A 142 -17.80 2.05 -18.66
N GLN A 143 -17.80 0.73 -18.54
CA GLN A 143 -18.21 -0.15 -19.63
C GLN A 143 -19.73 -0.10 -19.80
#